data_AF-A0A3N2M7R0-F1
#
_entry.id   AF-A0A3N2M7R0-F1
#
_cell.length_a   1.000
_cell.length_b   1.000
_cell.length_c   1.000
_cell.angle_alpha   90.00
_cell.angle_beta   90.00
_cell.angle_gamma   90.00
#
_symmetry.space_group_name_H-M   'P 1'
#
loop_
_entity.id
_entity.type
_entity.pdbx_description
1 polymer ?
#
loop_
_entity_poly.entity_id
_entity_poly.type
_entity_poly.pdbx_seq_one_letter_code
_entity_poly.pdbx_strand_id
1 'polypeptide(L)'
;MNTIIRTPLQLQQTQADAWVYGLIVCGIALALAIAIAFIINWRSDRRDFITRRICFIVIGLVMPAAYWFYNMQAIVPKISNPGFQSMFEETNLKVLLVSIVIYFVAGILLMLGFRNTKLGSILGKKKN
;
A
#
# COMPACT_ATOMS: atom_id res chain seq x y z
N MET A 1 -14.43 -22.15 4.28
CA MET A 1 -14.06 -23.25 3.37
C MET A 1 -12.55 -23.25 3.22
N ASN A 2 -11.85 -24.32 3.64
CA ASN A 2 -10.41 -24.48 3.41
C ASN A 2 -10.19 -25.03 1.99
N THR A 3 -10.23 -24.14 1.01
CA THR A 3 -9.91 -24.49 -0.39
C THR A 3 -8.40 -24.57 -0.54
N ILE A 4 -7.86 -25.79 -0.58
CA ILE A 4 -6.46 -26.05 -0.87
C ILE A 4 -6.24 -25.82 -2.37
N ILE A 5 -5.23 -25.03 -2.73
CA ILE A 5 -4.89 -24.73 -4.12
C ILE A 5 -4.04 -25.88 -4.66
N ARG A 6 -4.55 -26.56 -5.70
CA ARG A 6 -3.92 -27.76 -6.27
C ARG A 6 -3.69 -27.70 -7.78
N THR A 7 -4.43 -26.83 -8.47
CA THR A 7 -4.38 -26.73 -9.94
C THR A 7 -3.74 -25.42 -10.39
N PRO A 8 -3.13 -25.38 -11.59
CA PRO A 8 -2.53 -24.16 -12.13
C PRO A 8 -3.56 -23.04 -12.35
N LEU A 9 -4.81 -23.39 -12.70
CA LEU A 9 -5.88 -22.41 -12.87
C LEU A 9 -6.25 -21.72 -11.54
N GLN A 10 -6.33 -22.50 -10.45
CA GLN A 10 -6.55 -21.94 -9.10
C GLN A 10 -5.40 -21.05 -8.65
N LEU A 11 -4.16 -21.40 -9.00
CA LEU A 11 -2.99 -20.56 -8.71
C LEU A 11 -3.10 -19.23 -9.45
N GLN A 12 -3.41 -19.24 -10.74
CA GLN A 12 -3.55 -18.03 -11.55
C GLN A 12 -4.67 -17.13 -11.05
N GLN A 13 -5.80 -17.71 -10.62
CA GLN A 13 -6.89 -16.96 -9.97
C GLN A 13 -6.42 -16.33 -8.65
N THR A 14 -5.69 -17.07 -7.82
CA THR A 14 -5.17 -16.55 -6.55
C THR A 14 -4.15 -15.42 -6.78
N GLN A 15 -3.34 -15.53 -7.83
CA GLN A 15 -2.43 -14.46 -8.26
C GLN A 15 -3.19 -13.21 -8.72
N ALA A 16 -4.24 -13.37 -9.55
CA ALA A 16 -5.08 -12.27 -9.98
C ALA A 16 -5.78 -11.58 -8.80
N ASP A 17 -6.32 -12.38 -7.87
CA ASP A 17 -6.92 -11.89 -6.63
C ASP A 17 -5.89 -11.09 -5.81
N ALA A 18 -4.65 -11.57 -5.70
CA ALA A 18 -3.60 -10.86 -4.99
C ALA A 18 -3.31 -9.47 -5.59
N TRP A 19 -3.35 -9.33 -6.91
CA TRP A 19 -3.24 -8.03 -7.57
C TRP A 19 -4.43 -7.11 -7.28
N VAL A 20 -5.66 -7.64 -7.38
CA VAL A 20 -6.89 -6.87 -7.16
C VAL A 20 -6.97 -6.40 -5.72
N TYR A 21 -6.82 -7.30 -4.75
CA TYR A 21 -6.84 -6.97 -3.33
C TYR A 21 -5.65 -6.09 -2.93
N GLY A 22 -4.47 -6.30 -3.51
CA GLY A 22 -3.33 -5.40 -3.32
C GLY A 22 -3.63 -3.96 -3.74
N LEU A 23 -4.30 -3.78 -4.88
CA LEU A 23 -4.72 -2.46 -5.37
C LEU A 23 -5.80 -1.82 -4.48
N ILE A 24 -6.76 -2.62 -4.00
CA ILE A 24 -7.79 -2.16 -3.05
C ILE A 24 -7.13 -1.69 -1.73
N VAL A 25 -6.23 -2.49 -1.17
CA VAL A 25 -5.49 -2.13 0.06
C VAL A 25 -4.68 -0.86 -0.15
N CYS A 26 -4.04 -0.70 -1.31
CA CYS A 26 -3.32 0.53 -1.67
C CYS A 26 -4.25 1.75 -1.68
N GLY A 27 -5.44 1.63 -2.27
CA GLY A 27 -6.46 2.69 -2.24
C GLY A 27 -6.91 3.05 -0.83
N ILE A 28 -7.16 2.05 0.02
CA ILE A 28 -7.53 2.26 1.43
C ILE A 28 -6.39 2.93 2.21
N ALA A 29 -5.14 2.49 2.00
CA ALA A 29 -3.96 3.08 2.63
C ALA A 29 -3.83 4.57 2.27
N LEU A 30 -4.06 4.91 1.00
CA LEU A 30 -4.00 6.28 0.52
C LEU A 30 -5.13 7.14 1.11
N ALA A 31 -6.36 6.60 1.18
CA ALA A 31 -7.48 7.28 1.85
C ALA A 31 -7.20 7.53 3.34
N LEU A 32 -6.65 6.54 4.06
CA LEU A 32 -6.25 6.68 5.46
C LEU A 32 -5.16 7.74 5.65
N ALA A 33 -4.14 7.74 4.79
CA ALA A 33 -3.07 8.73 4.87
C ALA A 33 -3.59 10.15 4.66
N ILE A 34 -4.54 10.32 3.73
CA ILE A 34 -5.23 11.59 3.49
C ILE A 34 -6.06 12.00 4.72
N ALA A 35 -6.88 11.10 5.26
CA ALA A 35 -7.70 11.36 6.45
C ALA A 35 -6.84 11.80 7.64
N ILE A 36 -5.75 11.09 7.93
CA ILE A 36 -4.80 11.43 8.99
C ILE A 36 -4.16 12.80 8.74
N ALA A 37 -3.78 13.11 7.49
CA ALA A 37 -3.26 14.43 7.13
C ALA A 37 -4.28 15.57 7.39
N PHE A 38 -5.58 15.30 7.26
CA PHE A 38 -6.62 16.28 7.58
C PHE A 38 -6.86 16.46 9.08
N ILE A 39 -6.78 15.37 9.86
CA ILE A 39 -6.94 15.35 11.32
C ILE A 39 -5.79 16.07 12.04
N ILE A 40 -4.55 15.93 11.55
CA ILE A 40 -3.41 16.64 12.15
C ILE A 40 -3.69 18.15 12.10
N ASN A 41 -3.57 18.80 13.26
CA ASN A 41 -3.89 20.21 13.45
C ASN A 41 -2.99 21.10 12.55
N TRP A 42 -3.55 22.20 12.05
CA TRP A 42 -2.82 23.21 11.28
C TRP A 42 -2.13 24.18 12.24
N ARG A 43 -1.25 23.68 13.12
CA ARG A 43 -0.29 24.57 13.76
C ARG A 43 0.80 24.76 12.71
N SER A 44 1.06 26.00 12.30
CA SER A 44 2.10 26.34 11.33
C SER A 44 3.52 26.13 11.91
N ASP A 45 3.69 25.17 12.82
CA ASP A 45 4.97 24.76 13.39
C ASP A 45 5.66 23.78 12.42
N ARG A 46 6.98 23.85 12.30
CA ARG A 46 7.77 22.96 11.42
C ARG A 46 7.55 21.48 11.76
N ARG A 47 7.25 21.18 13.03
CA ARG A 47 7.01 19.82 13.53
C ARG A 47 5.79 19.16 12.89
N ASP A 48 4.70 19.90 12.67
CA ASP A 48 3.46 19.31 12.15
C ASP A 48 3.58 18.86 10.69
N PHE A 49 4.38 19.58 9.88
CA PHE A 49 4.68 19.20 8.50
C PHE A 49 5.54 17.93 8.42
N ILE A 50 6.53 17.80 9.30
CA ILE A 50 7.38 16.62 9.40
C ILE A 50 6.56 15.41 9.84
N THR A 51 5.69 15.58 10.84
CA THR A 51 4.80 14.50 11.32
C THR A 51 3.88 13.98 10.22
N ARG A 52 3.23 14.86 9.44
CA ARG A 52 2.38 14.44 8.30
C ARG A 52 3.16 13.65 7.25
N ARG A 53 4.40 14.06 6.95
CA ARG A 53 5.27 13.37 5.98
C ARG A 53 5.70 11.99 6.50
N ILE A 54 6.07 11.89 7.78
CA ILE A 54 6.42 10.62 8.41
C ILE A 54 5.20 9.70 8.42
N CYS A 55 4.02 10.17 8.82
CA CYS A 55 2.80 9.37 8.77
C CYS A 55 2.49 8.86 7.36
N PHE A 56 2.62 9.71 6.33
CA PHE A 56 2.41 9.31 4.95
C PHE A 56 3.39 8.20 4.50
N ILE A 57 4.67 8.33 4.83
CA ILE A 57 5.71 7.33 4.50
C ILE A 57 5.47 6.03 5.27
N VAL A 58 5.18 6.11 6.57
CA VAL A 58 4.94 4.95 7.44
C VAL A 58 3.74 4.15 6.93
N ILE A 59 2.62 4.81 6.61
CA ILE A 59 1.43 4.13 6.07
C ILE A 59 1.74 3.49 4.72
N GLY A 60 2.47 4.19 3.85
CA GLY A 60 2.86 3.70 2.53
C GLY A 60 3.77 2.47 2.54
N LEU A 61 4.47 2.21 3.65
CA LEU A 61 5.30 1.01 3.82
C LEU A 61 4.57 -0.08 4.62
N VAL A 62 3.94 0.30 5.73
CA VAL A 62 3.32 -0.63 6.67
C VAL A 62 2.10 -1.32 6.06
N MET A 63 1.24 -0.59 5.33
CA MET A 63 0.03 -1.19 4.75
C MET A 63 0.34 -2.23 3.67
N PRO A 64 1.19 -1.95 2.66
CA PRO A 64 1.59 -2.98 1.70
C PRO A 64 2.33 -4.14 2.35
N ALA A 65 3.21 -3.88 3.33
CA ALA A 65 3.93 -4.93 4.05
C ALA A 65 2.99 -5.83 4.86
N ALA A 66 1.98 -5.26 5.53
CA ALA A 66 0.98 -6.03 6.26
C ALA A 66 0.15 -6.93 5.33
N TYR A 67 -0.21 -6.44 4.15
CA TYR A 67 -0.90 -7.23 3.14
C TYR A 67 -0.02 -8.37 2.60
N TRP A 68 1.25 -8.08 2.31
CA TRP A 68 2.21 -9.11 1.91
C TRP A 68 2.35 -10.19 2.99
N PHE A 69 2.47 -9.80 4.25
CA PHE A 69 2.57 -10.72 5.38
C PHE A 69 1.30 -11.56 5.55
N TYR A 70 0.11 -10.96 5.38
CA TYR A 70 -1.15 -11.70 5.37
C TYR A 70 -1.16 -12.78 4.28
N ASN A 71 -0.74 -12.47 3.06
CA ASN A 71 -0.67 -13.46 1.99
C ASN A 71 0.32 -14.59 2.30
N MET A 72 1.48 -14.26 2.90
CA MET A 72 2.46 -15.26 3.34
C MET A 72 1.90 -16.21 4.41
N GLN A 73 1.12 -15.71 5.37
CA GLN A 73 0.62 -16.53 6.47
C GLN A 73 -0.70 -17.25 6.16
N ALA A 74 -1.57 -16.62 5.36
CA ALA A 74 -2.94 -17.11 5.17
C ALA A 74 -3.16 -17.80 3.81
N ILE A 75 -2.33 -17.53 2.79
CA ILE A 75 -2.51 -18.04 1.43
C ILE A 75 -1.45 -19.06 1.06
N VAL A 76 -0.16 -18.76 1.28
CA VAL A 76 0.94 -19.69 0.96
C VAL A 76 0.75 -21.09 1.58
N PRO A 77 0.36 -21.23 2.87
CA PRO A 77 0.21 -22.56 3.47
C PRO A 77 -0.96 -23.36 2.89
N LYS A 78 -1.89 -22.71 2.16
CA LYS A 78 -3.02 -23.37 1.49
C LYS A 78 -2.62 -23.92 0.12
N ILE A 79 -1.43 -23.61 -0.38
CA ILE A 79 -0.89 -24.12 -1.64
C ILE A 79 -0.18 -25.44 -1.36
N SER A 80 -0.65 -26.54 -1.96
CA SER A 80 -0.12 -27.87 -1.66
C SER A 80 1.20 -28.20 -2.35
N ASN A 81 1.51 -27.52 -3.46
CA ASN A 81 2.69 -27.79 -4.28
C ASN A 81 3.79 -26.74 -4.01
N PRO A 82 5.02 -27.14 -3.62
CA PRO A 82 6.13 -26.21 -3.40
C PRO A 82 6.47 -25.33 -4.60
N GLY A 83 6.35 -25.87 -5.83
CA GLY A 83 6.58 -25.08 -7.05
C GLY A 83 5.57 -23.94 -7.22
N PHE A 84 4.31 -24.20 -6.84
CA PHE A 84 3.26 -23.18 -6.89
C PHE A 84 3.37 -22.17 -5.74
N GLN A 85 3.92 -22.56 -4.59
CA GLN A 85 4.24 -21.65 -3.50
C GLN A 85 5.25 -20.61 -3.95
N SER A 86 6.36 -21.04 -4.56
CA SER A 86 7.40 -20.12 -5.07
C SER A 86 6.84 -19.16 -6.13
N MET A 87 6.02 -19.64 -7.06
CA MET A 87 5.37 -18.78 -8.07
C MET A 87 4.43 -17.73 -7.45
N PHE A 88 3.69 -18.10 -6.39
CA PHE A 88 2.83 -17.16 -5.68
C PHE A 88 3.64 -16.17 -4.84
N GLU A 89 4.71 -16.61 -4.17
CA GLU A 89 5.62 -15.77 -3.41
C GLU A 89 6.26 -14.68 -4.26
N GLU A 90 6.76 -15.04 -5.45
CA GLU A 90 7.29 -14.07 -6.42
C GLU A 90 6.23 -13.05 -6.82
N THR A 91 5.00 -13.51 -7.05
CA THR A 91 3.88 -12.62 -7.42
C THR A 91 3.54 -11.68 -6.27
N ASN A 92 3.46 -12.20 -5.04
CA ASN A 92 3.17 -11.42 -3.85
C ASN A 92 4.25 -10.34 -3.60
N LEU A 93 5.52 -10.67 -3.84
CA LEU A 93 6.63 -9.70 -3.76
C LEU A 93 6.49 -8.61 -4.83
N LYS A 94 6.14 -8.97 -6.07
CA LYS A 94 5.86 -7.99 -7.14
C LYS A 94 4.69 -7.07 -6.75
N VAL A 95 3.61 -7.63 -6.22
CA VAL A 95 2.44 -6.86 -5.74
C VAL A 95 2.84 -5.89 -4.63
N LEU A 96 3.67 -6.32 -3.68
CA LEU A 96 4.20 -5.46 -2.62
C LEU A 96 4.96 -4.25 -3.20
N LEU A 97 5.96 -4.50 -4.04
CA LEU A 97 6.79 -3.44 -4.62
C LEU A 97 5.97 -2.48 -5.48
N VAL A 98 5.09 -3.00 -6.33
CA VAL A 98 4.25 -2.17 -7.19
C VAL A 98 3.24 -1.37 -6.37
N SER A 99 2.65 -1.95 -5.32
CA SER A 99 1.72 -1.23 -4.44
C SER A 99 2.39 -0.06 -3.74
N ILE A 100 3.63 -0.24 -3.26
CA ILE A 100 4.44 0.84 -2.68
C ILE A 100 4.67 1.95 -3.71
N VAL A 101 5.13 1.60 -4.92
CA VAL A 101 5.41 2.58 -5.99
C VAL A 101 4.13 3.35 -6.37
N ILE A 102 3.02 2.64 -6.60
CA ILE A 102 1.73 3.27 -6.94
C ILE A 102 1.27 4.21 -5.84
N TYR A 103 1.36 3.80 -4.57
CA TYR A 103 0.98 4.63 -3.43
C TYR A 103 1.77 5.96 -3.41
N PHE A 104 3.10 5.89 -3.56
CA PHE A 104 3.93 7.09 -3.56
C PHE A 104 3.67 7.96 -4.79
N VAL A 105 3.56 7.39 -5.99
CA VAL A 105 3.29 8.14 -7.22
C VAL A 105 1.92 8.82 -7.14
N ALA A 106 0.87 8.09 -6.78
CA ALA A 106 -0.48 8.63 -6.62
C ALA A 106 -0.54 9.70 -5.53
N GLY A 107 0.12 9.46 -4.39
CA GLY A 107 0.22 10.45 -3.31
C GLY A 107 0.93 11.73 -3.74
N ILE A 108 2.05 11.63 -4.46
CA ILE A 108 2.78 12.81 -4.98
C ILE A 108 1.92 13.57 -6.00
N LEU A 109 1.27 12.86 -6.94
CA LEU A 109 0.38 13.48 -7.92
C LEU A 109 -0.77 14.24 -7.24
N LEU A 110 -1.39 13.66 -6.21
CA LEU A 110 -2.41 14.33 -5.43
C LEU A 110 -1.87 15.54 -4.68
N MET A 111 -0.68 15.46 -4.08
CA MET A 111 -0.06 16.60 -3.40
C MET A 111 0.31 17.73 -4.38
N LEU A 112 0.66 17.42 -5.63
CA LEU A 112 0.90 18.40 -6.69
C LEU A 112 -0.40 19.04 -7.17
N GLY A 113 -1.46 18.26 -7.39
CA GLY A 113 -2.78 18.78 -7.78
C GLY A 113 -3.43 19.64 -6.70
N PHE A 114 -3.24 19.27 -5.43
CA PHE A 114 -3.76 19.99 -4.27
C PHE A 114 -2.69 20.83 -3.54
N ARG A 115 -1.79 21.46 -4.32
CA ARG A 115 -0.63 22.22 -3.83
C ARG A 115 -0.96 23.34 -2.83
N ASN A 116 -2.15 23.92 -2.93
CA ASN A 116 -2.62 25.01 -2.05
C ASN A 116 -3.35 24.51 -0.79
N THR A 117 -3.45 23.20 -0.59
CA THR A 117 -4.18 22.59 0.55
C THR A 117 -3.24 21.91 1.54
N LYS A 118 -3.79 21.34 2.62
CA LYS A 118 -3.05 20.54 3.62
C LYS A 118 -2.16 19.46 3.02
N LEU A 119 -2.56 18.88 1.88
CA LEU A 119 -1.82 17.84 1.16
C LEU A 119 -0.54 18.40 0.52
N GLY A 120 -0.59 19.58 -0.09
CA GLY A 120 0.57 20.23 -0.69
C GLY A 120 1.69 20.52 0.32
N SER A 121 1.34 20.77 1.58
CA SER A 121 2.33 21.02 2.65
C SER A 121 3.22 19.82 2.97
N ILE A 122 2.80 18.60 2.60
CA ILE A 122 3.57 17.36 2.78
C ILE A 122 4.80 17.37 1.84
N LEU A 123 4.73 18.01 0.67
CA LEU A 123 5.85 18.14 -0.28
C LEU A 123 6.87 19.22 0.12
N GLY A 124 6.51 20.14 1.02
CA GLY A 124 7.40 21.17 1.56
C GLY A 124 6.81 22.57 1.44
N LYS A 125 7.37 23.49 2.23
CA LYS A 125 6.90 24.89 2.29
C LYS A 125 7.09 25.55 0.93
N LYS A 126 6.05 26.21 0.41
CA LYS A 126 6.20 27.15 -0.70
C LYS A 126 7.20 28.21 -0.25
N LYS A 127 8.34 28.30 -0.93
CA LYS A 127 9.30 29.40 -0.74
C LYS A 127 8.59 30.64 -1.27
N ASN A 128 8.22 31.56 -0.37
CA ASN A 128 7.86 32.92 -0.78
C ASN A 128 9.06 33.57 -1.46
#